data_AF-A0A7Y2YCN5-F1
#
_entry.id   AF-A0A7Y2YCN5-F1
#
_cell.length_a   1.000
_cell.length_b   1.000
_cell.length_c   1.000
_cell.angle_alpha   90.00
_cell.angle_beta   90.00
_cell.angle_gamma   90.00
#
_symmetry.space_group_name_H-M   'P 1'
#
loop_
_entity.id
_entity.type
_entity.pdbx_description
1 polymer ?
#
loop_
_entity_poly.entity_id
_entity_poly.type
_entity_poly.pdbx_seq_one_letter_code
_entity_poly.pdbx_strand_id
1 'polypeptide(L)'
;LAVGAGLSGFILSLFGFMANEAQSDLSLTGIRLMFSIFPAALALAGVVAVFFYPLRDTQVKEIEAELNERHGYGDQGETAEATP
;
A
#
# COMPACT_ATOMS: atom_id res chain seq x y z
N LEU A 1 -9.62 -7.28 -7.18
CA LEU A 1 -9.34 -8.73 -7.14
C LEU A 1 -8.85 -9.29 -8.48
N ALA A 2 -9.46 -8.89 -9.61
CA ALA A 2 -9.16 -9.47 -10.93
C ALA A 2 -7.67 -9.42 -11.36
N VAL A 3 -6.99 -8.28 -11.22
CA VAL A 3 -5.59 -8.14 -11.65
C VAL A 3 -4.65 -9.01 -10.82
N GLY A 4 -4.82 -8.99 -9.48
CA GLY A 4 -3.98 -9.78 -8.57
C GLY A 4 -4.16 -11.29 -8.77
N ALA A 5 -5.41 -11.74 -8.91
CA ALA A 5 -5.71 -13.15 -9.17
C ALA A 5 -5.25 -13.61 -10.58
N GLY A 6 -5.37 -12.74 -11.59
CA GLY A 6 -4.88 -13.03 -12.94
C GLY A 6 -3.35 -13.14 -12.99
N LEU A 7 -2.66 -12.22 -12.33
CA LEU A 7 -1.19 -12.23 -12.26
C LEU A 7 -0.67 -13.47 -11.51
N SER A 8 -1.27 -13.83 -10.37
CA SER A 8 -0.85 -15.04 -9.64
C SER A 8 -1.08 -16.30 -10.47
N GLY A 9 -2.21 -16.41 -11.18
CA GLY A 9 -2.47 -17.52 -12.10
C GLY A 9 -1.46 -17.58 -13.25
N PHE A 10 -1.11 -16.44 -13.85
CA PHE A 10 -0.08 -16.37 -14.89
C PHE A 10 1.29 -16.85 -14.39
N ILE A 11 1.71 -16.40 -13.21
CA ILE A 11 3.01 -16.80 -12.65
C ILE A 11 3.01 -18.30 -12.34
N LEU A 12 1.95 -18.84 -11.73
CA LEU A 12 1.85 -20.27 -11.48
C LEU A 12 1.88 -21.10 -12.77
N SER A 13 1.31 -20.60 -13.86
CA SER A 13 1.40 -21.24 -15.17
C SER A 13 2.84 -21.32 -15.69
N LEU A 14 3.67 -20.29 -15.46
CA LEU A 14 5.10 -20.31 -15.83
C LEU A 14 5.90 -21.39 -15.09
N PHE A 15 5.48 -21.74 -13.87
CA PHE A 15 6.07 -22.83 -13.08
C PHE A 15 5.40 -24.18 -13.33
N GLY A 16 4.49 -24.29 -14.31
CA GLY A 16 3.85 -25.55 -14.68
C GLY A 16 2.87 -26.06 -13.62
N PHE A 17 2.17 -25.17 -12.93
CA PHE A 17 1.11 -25.56 -12.00
C PHE A 17 -0.04 -26.27 -12.72
N MET A 18 -0.48 -27.42 -12.21
CA MET A 18 -1.66 -28.16 -12.69
C MET A 18 -2.63 -28.43 -11.54
N ALA A 19 -3.86 -27.97 -11.62
CA ALA A 19 -4.81 -28.16 -10.52
C ALA A 19 -5.17 -29.65 -10.32
N ASN A 20 -5.35 -30.06 -9.06
CA ASN A 20 -5.80 -31.40 -8.65
C ASN A 20 -4.85 -32.56 -9.02
N GLU A 21 -3.60 -32.26 -9.33
CA GLU A 21 -2.58 -33.27 -9.64
C GLU A 21 -1.39 -33.17 -8.67
N ALA A 22 -0.56 -34.22 -8.64
CA ALA A 22 0.73 -34.14 -7.96
C ALA A 22 1.61 -33.10 -8.67
N GLN A 23 2.10 -32.11 -7.92
CA GLN A 23 2.91 -31.04 -8.47
C GLN A 23 4.36 -31.50 -8.68
N SER A 24 4.96 -31.04 -9.78
CA SER A 24 6.40 -31.21 -9.98
C SER A 24 7.21 -30.39 -8.95
N ASP A 25 8.47 -30.75 -8.74
CA ASP A 25 9.37 -29.99 -7.85
C ASP A 25 9.52 -28.52 -8.27
N LEU A 26 9.47 -28.25 -9.58
CA LEU A 26 9.48 -26.90 -10.13
C LEU A 26 8.20 -26.13 -9.76
N SER A 27 7.03 -26.76 -9.92
CA SER A 27 5.74 -26.18 -9.58
C SER A 27 5.65 -25.86 -8.08
N LEU A 28 6.13 -26.77 -7.22
CA LEU A 28 6.21 -26.56 -5.77
C LEU A 28 7.12 -25.39 -5.41
N THR A 29 8.24 -25.25 -6.11
CA THR A 29 9.14 -24.11 -5.94
C THR A 29 8.43 -22.80 -6.31
N GLY A 30 7.73 -22.76 -7.44
CA GLY A 30 6.91 -21.61 -7.85
C GLY A 30 5.87 -21.22 -6.80
N ILE A 31 5.14 -22.19 -6.25
CA ILE A 31 4.16 -21.96 -5.18
C ILE A 31 4.85 -21.38 -3.94
N ARG A 32 5.97 -21.93 -3.48
CA ARG A 32 6.70 -21.40 -2.31
C ARG A 32 7.16 -19.96 -2.52
N LEU A 33 7.60 -19.62 -3.74
CA LEU A 33 8.00 -18.25 -4.07
C LEU A 33 6.81 -17.27 -3.96
N MET A 34 5.61 -17.67 -4.38
CA MET A 34 4.40 -16.83 -4.30
C MET A 34 4.06 -16.37 -2.88
N PHE A 35 4.45 -17.15 -1.86
CA PHE A 35 4.19 -16.83 -0.45
C PHE A 35 5.43 -16.34 0.31
N SER A 36 6.56 -16.16 -0.36
CA SER A 36 7.81 -15.70 0.28
C SER A 36 8.42 -14.51 -0.45
N ILE A 37 9.05 -14.75 -1.61
CA ILE A 37 9.85 -13.75 -2.32
C ILE A 37 8.99 -12.69 -2.98
N PHE A 38 7.86 -13.06 -3.60
CA PHE A 38 7.01 -12.07 -4.28
C PHE A 38 6.39 -11.05 -3.29
N PRO A 39 5.78 -11.48 -2.16
CA PRO A 39 5.32 -10.54 -1.14
C PRO A 39 6.47 -9.70 -0.55
N ALA A 40 7.63 -10.29 -0.30
CA ALA A 40 8.80 -9.57 0.20
C ALA A 40 9.28 -8.49 -0.78
N ALA A 41 9.31 -8.79 -2.08
CA ALA A 41 9.69 -7.82 -3.11
C ALA A 41 8.71 -6.64 -3.20
N LEU A 42 7.40 -6.92 -3.12
CA LEU A 42 6.37 -5.87 -3.09
C LEU A 42 6.46 -5.02 -1.83
N ALA A 43 6.70 -5.63 -0.67
CA ALA A 43 6.92 -4.91 0.58
C ALA A 43 8.15 -3.99 0.49
N LEU A 44 9.26 -4.50 -0.06
CA LEU A 44 10.47 -3.70 -0.28
C LEU A 44 10.22 -2.53 -1.23
N ALA A 45 9.49 -2.76 -2.33
CA ALA A 45 9.07 -1.68 -3.23
C ALA A 45 8.22 -0.62 -2.49
N GLY A 46 7.35 -1.06 -1.58
CA GLY A 46 6.58 -0.17 -0.70
C GLY A 46 7.48 0.65 0.23
N VAL A 47 8.49 0.04 0.85
CA VAL A 47 9.48 0.74 1.67
C VAL A 47 10.22 1.80 0.85
N VAL A 48 10.65 1.47 -0.37
CA VAL A 48 11.29 2.43 -1.27
C VAL A 48 10.35 3.59 -1.61
N ALA A 49 9.09 3.30 -1.92
CA ALA A 49 8.10 4.33 -2.22
C ALA A 49 7.89 5.29 -1.03
N VAL A 50 7.75 4.75 0.19
CA VAL A 50 7.62 5.54 1.42
C VAL A 50 8.89 6.34 1.71
N PHE A 51 10.08 5.79 1.40
CA PHE A 51 11.34 6.50 1.56
C PHE A 51 11.43 7.74 0.66
N PHE A 52 10.95 7.66 -0.59
CA PHE A 52 10.91 8.80 -1.51
C PHE A 52 9.78 9.79 -1.20
N TYR A 53 8.69 9.36 -0.57
CA TYR A 53 7.58 10.21 -0.16
C TYR A 53 7.36 10.14 1.36
N PRO A 54 8.28 10.71 2.16
CA PRO A 54 8.12 10.71 3.61
C PRO A 54 6.94 11.61 3.98
N LEU A 55 5.94 11.06 4.66
CA LEU A 55 4.95 11.86 5.38
C LEU A 55 5.65 12.57 6.54
N ARG A 56 6.09 13.81 6.30
CA ARG A 56 6.63 14.69 7.33
C ARG A 56 5.53 15.60 7.83
N ASP A 57 5.38 15.69 9.15
CA ASP A 57 4.46 16.63 9.80
C ASP A 57 4.69 18.08 9.37
N THR A 58 5.91 18.42 8.94
CA THR A 58 6.23 19.75 8.39
C THR A 58 5.46 20.04 7.10
N GLN A 59 5.31 19.04 6.22
CA GLN A 59 4.55 19.20 4.97
C GLN A 59 3.05 19.28 5.26
N VAL A 60 2.56 18.54 6.25
CA VAL A 60 1.17 18.64 6.69
C VAL A 60 0.90 20.04 7.26
N LYS A 61 1.76 20.55 8.14
CA LYS A 61 1.64 21.90 8.70
C LYS A 61 1.76 23.00 7.65
N GLU A 62 2.60 22.82 6.64
CA GLU A 62 2.72 23.77 5.52
C GLU A 62 1.44 23.79 4.68
N ILE A 63 0.86 22.61 4.39
CA ILE A 63 -0.43 22.49 3.69
C ILE A 63 -1.57 23.07 4.54
N GLU A 64 -1.59 22.85 5.86
CA GLU A 64 -2.58 23.42 6.79
C GLU A 64 -2.48 24.95 6.86
N ALA A 65 -1.26 25.49 6.94
CA ALA A 65 -1.02 26.92 6.92
C ALA A 65 -1.50 27.53 5.60
N GLU A 66 -1.16 26.90 4.47
CA GLU A 66 -1.59 27.31 3.14
C GLU A 66 -3.12 27.25 2.99
N LEU A 67 -3.79 26.21 3.51
CA LEU A 67 -5.25 26.11 3.50
C LEU A 67 -5.90 27.19 4.37
N ASN A 68 -5.33 27.48 5.54
CA ASN A 68 -5.84 28.49 6.46
C ASN A 68 -5.71 29.91 5.86
N GLU A 69 -4.60 30.20 5.18
CA GLU A 69 -4.41 31.46 4.45
C GLU A 69 -5.39 31.61 3.28
N ARG A 70 -5.72 30.52 2.58
CA ARG A 70 -6.60 30.55 1.40
C ARG A 70 -8.08 30.60 1.74
N HIS A 71 -8.51 29.95 2.83
CA HIS A 71 -9.93 29.77 3.15
C HIS A 71 -10.39 30.41 4.45
N GLY A 72 -9.48 30.94 5.29
CA GLY A 72 -9.84 31.59 6.53
C GLY A 72 -10.73 30.71 7.42
N TYR A 73 -10.39 29.43 7.55
CA TYR A 73 -11.09 28.53 8.46
C TYR A 73 -10.60 28.82 9.89
N GLY A 74 -10.96 30.01 10.37
CA GLY A 74 -10.77 30.41 11.74
C GLY A 74 -11.49 29.43 12.66
N ASP A 75 -10.74 28.97 13.65
CA ASP A 75 -11.20 28.57 14.97
C ASP A 75 -12.73 28.73 15.22
N GLN A 76 -13.50 27.69 14.87
CA GLN A 76 -14.89 27.52 15.31
C GLN A 76 -14.97 26.61 16.54
N GLY A 77 -13.97 26.68 17.41
CA GLY A 77 -13.94 25.94 18.68
C GLY A 77 -14.32 26.76 19.92
N GLU A 78 -14.23 28.09 19.87
CA GLU A 78 -14.26 28.93 21.09
C GLU A 78 -15.52 29.79 21.26
N THR A 79 -16.59 29.59 20.47
CA THR A 79 -17.86 30.33 20.64
C THR A 79 -18.91 29.60 21.48
N ALA A 80 -18.60 28.43 22.05
CA ALA A 80 -19.56 27.65 22.84
C ALA A 80 -19.47 27.85 24.38
N GLU A 81 -18.45 28.53 24.92
CA GLU A 81 -18.22 28.58 26.38
C GLU A 81 -18.22 29.98 27.01
N ALA A 82 -18.72 31.01 26.31
CA ALA A 82 -18.82 32.35 26.87
C ALA A 82 -20.23 32.94 26.72
N THR A 83 -21.17 32.47 27.53
CA THR A 83 -22.30 33.32 27.96
C THR A 83 -22.61 33.01 29.44
N PRO A 84 -22.62 34.02 30.32
CA PRO A 84 -22.91 33.86 31.76
C PRO A 84 -24.37 33.48 32.06
#